data_AF-A0A2T1FLZ4-F1
#
_entry.id   AF-A0A2T1FLZ4-F1
#
_cell.length_a   1.000
_cell.length_b   1.000
_cell.length_c   1.000
_cell.angle_alpha   90.00
_cell.angle_beta   90.00
_cell.angle_gamma   90.00
#
_symmetry.space_group_name_H-M   'P 1'
#
loop_
_entity.id
_entity.type
_entity.pdbx_description
1 polymer ?
#
loop_
_entity_poly.entity_id
_entity_poly.type
_entity_poly.pdbx_seq_one_letter_code
_entity_poly.pdbx_strand_id
1 'polypeptide(L)'
;MNHLELEQEIGKMARAMMTRNSLIGKDLIADLRGRLSVDSVAALMIVSIERLIWSDCESVIWSLSYLIPADLMEEIRRITAMVVCKRLMGKGFVLGKDFSIDAAGNLLLSENAQTAVVVA
;
A
#
# COMPACT_ATOMS: atom_id res chain seq x y z
N MET A 1 -9.38 -17.90 4.12
CA MET A 1 -8.42 -18.10 3.02
C MET A 1 -7.16 -18.68 3.62
N ASN A 2 -6.66 -19.79 3.06
CA ASN A 2 -5.39 -20.38 3.49
C ASN A 2 -4.20 -19.68 2.79
N HIS A 3 -2.97 -20.02 3.19
CA HIS A 3 -1.76 -19.39 2.66
C HIS A 3 -1.60 -19.58 1.14
N LEU A 4 -1.89 -20.77 0.62
CA LEU A 4 -1.75 -21.05 -0.82
C LEU A 4 -2.74 -20.23 -1.65
N GLU A 5 -4.00 -20.16 -1.20
CA GLU A 5 -5.02 -19.34 -1.84
C GLU A 5 -4.63 -17.86 -1.82
N LEU A 6 -4.10 -17.35 -0.71
CA LEU A 6 -3.63 -15.97 -0.60
C LEU A 6 -2.52 -15.67 -1.62
N GLU A 7 -1.51 -16.54 -1.72
CA GLU A 7 -0.42 -16.38 -2.70
C GLU A 7 -0.93 -16.40 -4.14
N GLN A 8 -1.94 -17.23 -4.43
CA GLN A 8 -2.58 -17.27 -5.75
C GLN A 8 -3.29 -15.95 -6.05
N GLU A 9 -4.03 -15.39 -5.09
CA GLU A 9 -4.73 -14.12 -5.27
C GLU A 9 -3.76 -12.94 -5.44
N ILE A 10 -2.68 -12.89 -4.66
CA ILE A 10 -1.58 -11.91 -4.85
C ILE A 10 -1.01 -12.05 -6.26
N GLY A 11 -0.74 -13.27 -6.71
CA GLY A 11 -0.21 -13.52 -8.05
C GLY A 11 -1.16 -13.10 -9.17
N LYS A 12 -2.48 -13.35 -9.02
CA LYS A 12 -3.50 -12.89 -9.99
C LYS A 12 -3.53 -11.37 -10.05
N MET A 13 -3.55 -10.72 -8.90
CA MET A 13 -3.61 -9.26 -8.81
C MET A 13 -2.37 -8.60 -9.42
N ALA A 14 -1.17 -9.09 -9.10
CA ALA A 14 0.07 -8.58 -9.68
C ALA A 14 0.06 -8.71 -11.22
N ARG A 15 -0.39 -9.85 -11.77
CA ARG A 15 -0.52 -9.99 -13.23
C ARG A 15 -1.55 -9.04 -13.82
N ALA A 16 -2.70 -8.84 -13.15
CA ALA A 16 -3.70 -7.88 -13.61
C ALA A 16 -3.14 -6.46 -13.67
N MET A 17 -2.37 -6.03 -12.67
CA MET A 17 -1.65 -4.76 -12.66
C MET A 17 -0.68 -4.64 -13.85
N MET A 18 0.13 -5.67 -14.11
CA MET A 18 1.08 -5.69 -15.24
C MET A 18 0.40 -5.55 -16.61
N THR A 19 -0.79 -6.13 -16.78
CA THR A 19 -1.53 -6.01 -18.05
C THR A 19 -2.11 -4.61 -18.29
N ARG A 20 -2.13 -3.75 -17.26
CA ARG A 20 -2.76 -2.42 -17.29
C ARG A 20 -4.20 -2.47 -17.82
N ASN A 21 -4.91 -3.57 -17.53
CA ASN A 21 -6.29 -3.79 -17.92
C ASN A 21 -7.22 -3.56 -16.73
N SER A 22 -7.95 -2.44 -16.75
CA SER A 22 -8.80 -2.03 -15.64
C SER A 22 -10.03 -2.91 -15.47
N LEU A 23 -10.51 -3.57 -16.53
CA LEU A 23 -11.67 -4.47 -16.42
C LEU A 23 -11.30 -5.71 -15.60
N ILE A 24 -10.23 -6.42 -16.00
CA ILE A 24 -9.76 -7.62 -15.30
C ILE A 24 -9.45 -7.29 -13.84
N GLY A 25 -8.72 -6.19 -13.61
CA GLY A 25 -8.35 -5.82 -12.25
C GLY A 25 -9.56 -5.43 -11.39
N LYS A 26 -10.55 -4.71 -11.94
CA LYS A 26 -11.77 -4.35 -11.19
C LYS A 26 -12.62 -5.57 -10.86
N ASP A 27 -12.74 -6.53 -11.78
CA ASP A 27 -13.47 -7.77 -11.53
C ASP A 27 -12.80 -8.59 -10.42
N LEU A 28 -11.46 -8.67 -10.42
CA LEU A 28 -10.72 -9.31 -9.33
C LEU A 28 -10.90 -8.59 -7.99
N ILE A 29 -10.86 -7.25 -7.97
CA ILE A 29 -11.11 -6.47 -6.75
C ILE A 29 -12.54 -6.72 -6.24
N ALA A 30 -13.54 -6.76 -7.13
CA ALA A 30 -14.93 -7.01 -6.77
C ALA A 30 -15.12 -8.40 -6.16
N ASP A 31 -14.53 -9.44 -6.77
CA ASP A 31 -14.55 -10.80 -6.23
C ASP A 31 -13.87 -10.88 -4.84
N LEU A 32 -12.69 -10.26 -4.69
CA LEU A 32 -11.99 -10.22 -3.41
C LEU A 32 -12.81 -9.50 -2.34
N ARG A 33 -13.44 -8.37 -2.68
CA ARG A 33 -14.36 -7.65 -1.77
C ARG A 33 -15.61 -8.43 -1.40
N GLY A 34 -16.05 -9.36 -2.26
CA GLY A 34 -17.16 -10.26 -1.94
C GLY A 34 -16.81 -11.28 -0.85
N ARG A 35 -15.53 -11.53 -0.60
CA ARG A 35 -15.05 -12.61 0.28
C ARG A 35 -14.17 -12.13 1.44
N LEU A 36 -13.65 -10.91 1.39
CA LEU A 36 -12.66 -10.37 2.33
C LEU A 36 -13.07 -8.98 2.84
N SER A 37 -12.59 -8.61 4.04
CA SER A 37 -12.72 -7.25 4.53
C SER A 37 -11.87 -6.27 3.71
N VAL A 38 -12.24 -4.99 3.71
CA VAL A 38 -11.50 -3.94 2.98
C VAL A 38 -10.03 -3.90 3.41
N ASP A 39 -9.74 -3.96 4.71
CA ASP A 39 -8.37 -4.02 5.26
C ASP A 39 -7.59 -5.22 4.71
N SER A 40 -8.24 -6.39 4.54
CA SER A 40 -7.59 -7.58 3.99
C SER A 40 -7.29 -7.43 2.50
N VAL A 41 -8.22 -6.83 1.74
CA VAL A 41 -7.98 -6.52 0.32
C VAL A 41 -6.87 -5.49 0.19
N ALA A 42 -6.85 -4.45 1.02
CA ALA A 42 -5.81 -3.42 1.02
C ALA A 42 -4.43 -4.02 1.31
N ALA A 43 -4.33 -4.89 2.32
CA ALA A 43 -3.09 -5.61 2.61
C ALA A 43 -2.63 -6.47 1.42
N LEU A 44 -3.55 -7.18 0.77
CA LEU A 44 -3.26 -7.97 -0.44
C LEU A 44 -2.76 -7.08 -1.58
N MET A 45 -3.34 -5.89 -1.77
CA MET A 45 -2.89 -4.91 -2.76
C MET A 45 -1.48 -4.41 -2.47
N ILE A 46 -1.15 -4.11 -1.21
CA ILE A 46 0.20 -3.69 -0.79
C ILE A 46 1.23 -4.74 -1.18
N VAL A 47 0.97 -6.02 -0.87
CA VAL A 47 1.89 -7.13 -1.21
C VAL A 47 1.97 -7.34 -2.73
N SER A 48 0.86 -7.16 -3.45
CA SER A 48 0.85 -7.26 -4.92
C SER A 48 1.67 -6.15 -5.58
N ILE A 49 1.60 -4.92 -5.04
CA ILE A 49 2.43 -3.78 -5.48
C ILE A 49 3.90 -4.03 -5.17
N GLU A 50 4.22 -4.51 -3.97
CA GLU A 50 5.59 -4.82 -3.53
C GLU A 50 6.26 -5.83 -4.47
N ARG A 51 5.51 -6.84 -4.92
CA ARG A 51 5.99 -7.83 -5.90
C ARG A 51 6.36 -7.20 -7.26
N LEU A 52 5.77 -6.06 -7.63
CA LEU A 52 6.00 -5.40 -8.92
C LEU A 52 6.97 -4.23 -8.85
N ILE A 53 7.08 -3.55 -7.71
CA ILE A 53 7.80 -2.27 -7.60
C ILE A 53 9.27 -2.39 -7.99
N TRP A 54 9.86 -3.58 -7.92
CA TRP A 54 11.24 -3.82 -8.31
C TRP A 54 11.43 -4.14 -9.79
N SER A 55 10.39 -4.60 -10.49
CA SER A 55 10.49 -5.11 -11.86
C SER A 55 9.69 -4.32 -12.89
N ASP A 56 8.61 -3.65 -12.48
CA ASP A 56 7.69 -2.92 -13.37
C ASP A 56 7.03 -1.75 -12.63
N CYS A 57 7.83 -0.71 -12.36
CA CYS A 57 7.37 0.51 -11.70
C CYS A 57 6.24 1.22 -12.46
N GLU A 58 6.25 1.17 -13.80
CA GLU A 58 5.22 1.82 -14.60
C GLU A 58 3.85 1.20 -14.38
N SER A 59 3.76 -0.14 -14.30
CA SER A 59 2.50 -0.82 -14.00
C SER A 59 2.03 -0.55 -12.57
N VAL A 60 2.95 -0.33 -11.61
CA VAL A 60 2.60 0.15 -10.27
C VAL A 60 1.96 1.54 -10.35
N ILE A 61 2.63 2.51 -11.00
CA ILE A 61 2.12 3.88 -11.16
C ILE A 61 0.74 3.87 -11.83
N TRP A 62 0.60 3.12 -12.93
CA TRP A 62 -0.66 2.99 -13.63
C TRP A 62 -1.75 2.41 -12.72
N SER A 63 -1.44 1.38 -11.93
CA SER A 63 -2.41 0.75 -11.03
C SER A 63 -2.89 1.71 -9.94
N LEU A 64 -1.98 2.48 -9.35
CA LEU A 64 -2.31 3.51 -8.36
C LEU A 64 -3.24 4.59 -8.94
N SER A 65 -3.11 4.92 -10.23
CA SER A 65 -3.92 5.95 -10.89
C SER A 65 -5.26 5.44 -11.42
N TYR A 66 -5.34 4.20 -11.91
CA TYR A 66 -6.48 3.76 -12.73
C TYR A 66 -7.15 2.47 -12.27
N LEU A 67 -6.51 1.67 -11.42
CA LEU A 67 -7.02 0.38 -10.98
C LEU A 67 -7.60 0.43 -9.56
N ILE A 68 -6.89 1.04 -8.63
CA ILE A 68 -7.22 0.98 -7.20
C ILE A 68 -8.36 1.96 -6.88
N PRO A 69 -9.51 1.49 -6.38
CA PRO A 69 -10.61 2.36 -5.93
C PRO A 69 -10.19 3.29 -4.80
N ALA A 70 -10.84 4.45 -4.69
CA ALA A 70 -10.48 5.48 -3.71
C ALA A 70 -10.58 5.00 -2.25
N ASP A 71 -11.64 4.26 -1.91
CA ASP A 71 -11.85 3.68 -0.58
C ASP A 71 -10.74 2.67 -0.23
N LEU A 72 -10.32 1.87 -1.19
CA LEU A 72 -9.21 0.94 -1.01
C LEU A 72 -7.87 1.67 -0.89
N MET A 73 -7.69 2.76 -1.62
CA MET A 73 -6.50 3.62 -1.52
C MET A 73 -6.40 4.29 -0.15
N GLU A 74 -7.52 4.75 0.42
CA GLU A 74 -7.56 5.29 1.79
C GLU A 74 -7.10 4.24 2.81
N GLU A 75 -7.55 3.01 2.65
CA GLU A 75 -7.17 1.92 3.55
C GLU A 75 -5.70 1.53 3.39
N ILE A 76 -5.19 1.49 2.16
CA ILE A 76 -3.74 1.32 1.89
C ILE A 76 -2.93 2.43 2.56
N ARG A 77 -3.36 3.69 2.47
CA ARG A 77 -2.69 4.83 3.13
C ARG A 77 -2.72 4.67 4.64
N ARG A 78 -3.86 4.30 5.24
CA ARG A 78 -4.01 4.06 6.69
C ARG A 78 -3.04 2.98 7.19
N ILE A 79 -2.99 1.83 6.52
CA ILE A 79 -2.08 0.73 6.86
C ILE A 79 -0.63 1.20 6.74
N THR A 80 -0.27 1.84 5.63
CA THR A 80 1.09 2.33 5.37
C THR A 80 1.52 3.36 6.42
N ALA A 81 0.66 4.32 6.74
CA ALA A 81 0.88 5.33 7.77
C ALA A 81 1.19 4.69 9.14
N MET A 82 0.40 3.69 9.56
CA MET A 82 0.61 2.97 10.81
C MET A 82 1.98 2.25 10.84
N VAL A 83 2.37 1.61 9.73
CA VAL A 83 3.65 0.91 9.61
C VAL A 83 4.82 1.90 9.65
N VAL A 84 4.71 3.02 8.93
CA VAL A 84 5.72 4.08 8.93
C VAL A 84 5.89 4.66 10.34
N CYS A 85 4.79 4.97 11.04
CA CYS A 85 4.82 5.43 12.44
C CYS A 85 5.59 4.46 13.33
N LYS A 86 5.22 3.17 13.30
CA LYS A 86 5.89 2.13 14.10
C LYS A 86 7.38 2.04 13.75
N ARG A 87 7.74 2.13 12.48
CA ARG A 87 9.13 2.06 12.02
C ARG A 87 9.95 3.26 12.49
N LEU A 88 9.39 4.47 12.44
CA LEU A 88 10.06 5.68 12.93
C LEU A 88 10.23 5.66 14.45
N MET A 89 9.19 5.25 15.19
CA MET A 89 9.31 5.06 16.64
C MET A 89 10.37 4.01 17.00
N GLY A 90 10.44 2.91 16.24
CA GLY A 90 11.49 1.90 16.40
C GLY A 90 12.91 2.41 16.10
N LYS A 91 13.04 3.48 15.30
CA LYS A 91 14.31 4.19 15.05
C LYS A 91 14.62 5.28 16.10
N GLY A 92 13.78 5.46 17.12
CA GLY A 92 13.97 6.44 18.19
C GLY A 92 13.31 7.80 17.95
N PHE A 93 12.58 7.99 16.84
CA PHE A 93 11.83 9.21 16.60
C PHE A 93 10.55 9.26 17.45
N VAL A 94 10.20 10.44 17.95
CA VAL A 94 9.04 10.66 18.82
C VAL A 94 7.86 11.22 18.01
N LEU A 95 6.75 10.49 17.99
CA LEU A 95 5.49 10.96 17.39
C LEU A 95 4.98 12.24 18.09
N GLY A 96 4.57 13.23 17.32
CA GLY A 96 4.11 14.54 17.81
C GLY A 96 5.25 15.54 18.10
N LYS A 97 6.51 15.10 18.05
CA LYS A 97 7.69 15.97 18.20
C LYS A 97 8.57 15.94 16.96
N ASP A 98 9.04 14.76 16.59
CA ASP A 98 9.96 14.59 15.47
C ASP A 98 9.21 14.36 14.16
N PHE A 99 8.02 13.74 14.23
CA PHE A 99 7.13 13.53 13.08
C PHE A 99 5.66 13.45 13.49
N SER A 100 4.76 13.64 12.53
CA SER A 100 3.31 13.42 12.65
C SER A 100 2.72 12.95 11.31
N ILE A 101 1.44 12.60 11.28
CA ILE A 101 0.72 12.26 10.05
C ILE A 101 -0.54 13.13 9.98
N ASP A 102 -0.77 13.75 8.83
CA ASP A 102 -1.98 14.56 8.62
C ASP A 102 -3.22 13.72 8.31
N ALA A 103 -4.37 14.36 8.19
CA ALA A 103 -5.64 13.68 7.88
C ALA A 103 -5.66 13.01 6.49
N ALA A 104 -4.76 13.41 5.58
CA ALA A 104 -4.62 12.81 4.25
C ALA A 104 -3.64 11.63 4.23
N GLY A 105 -3.02 11.31 5.38
CA GLY A 105 -2.04 10.24 5.50
C GLY A 105 -0.62 10.66 5.09
N ASN A 106 -0.35 11.95 4.90
CA ASN A 106 0.98 12.43 4.58
C ASN A 106 1.85 12.45 5.84
N LEU A 107 3.08 11.94 5.72
CA LEU A 107 4.09 12.02 6.76
C LEU A 107 4.64 13.44 6.84
N LEU A 108 4.53 14.06 8.01
CA LEU A 108 5.11 15.35 8.33
C LEU A 108 6.34 15.12 9.21
N LEU A 109 7.49 15.62 8.79
CA LEU A 109 8.76 15.52 9.51
C LEU A 109 9.20 16.90 10.00
N SER A 110 9.66 16.99 11.25
CA SER A 110 10.38 18.16 11.76
C SER A 110 11.71 18.36 10.99
N GLU A 111 12.25 19.57 10.98
CA GLU A 111 13.53 19.88 10.29
C GLU A 111 14.68 18.94 10.74
N ASN A 112 14.76 18.68 12.05
CA ASN A 112 15.75 17.77 12.61
C ASN A 112 15.54 16.32 12.11
N ALA A 113 14.29 15.86 12.05
CA ALA A 113 13.97 14.52 11.56
C ALA A 113 14.18 14.37 10.05
N GLN A 114 13.90 15.42 9.26
CA GLN A 114 14.17 15.42 7.81
C GLN A 114 15.66 15.16 7.55
N THR A 115 16.53 15.81 8.30
CA THR A 115 17.99 15.65 8.16
C THR A 115 18.44 14.22 8.53
N ALA A 116 17.85 13.64 9.58
CA ALA A 116 18.17 12.29 10.03
C ALA A 116 17.62 11.17 9.11
N VAL A 117 16.49 11.39 8.44
CA VAL A 117 15.86 10.39 7.55
C VAL A 117 16.54 10.34 6.17
N VAL A 118 17.12 11.44 5.68
CA VAL A 118 17.85 11.49 4.39
C VAL A 118 19.21 10.79 4.46
N VAL A 119 19.80 10.68 5.66
CA VAL A 119 21.14 10.12 5.88
C VAL A 119 21.10 8.63 6.30
N ALA A 120 19.91 8.06 6.52
CA ALA A 120 19.70 6.70 7.03
C ALA A 120 19.16 5.74 5.98
#